data_AF-A0A818IEH2-F1
#
_entry.id   AF-A0A818IEH2-F1
#
_cell.length_a   1.000
_cell.length_b   1.000
_cell.length_c   1.000
_cell.angle_alpha   90.00
_cell.angle_beta   90.00
_cell.angle_gamma   90.00
#
_symmetry.space_group_name_H-M   'P 1'
#
loop_
_entity.id
_entity.type
_entity.pdbx_description
1 polymer ?
#
loop_
_entity_poly.entity_id
_entity_poly.type
_entity_poly.pdbx_seq_one_letter_code
_entity_poly.pdbx_strand_id
1 'polypeptide(L)'
;MTRLKENQEAMDRGEWNSMPPQQRQDLENTFRHTGQMARYTNIMGLKTLIILDMITQNIQSIFCQPAICERLALMLNYFLQHLVGPKRRNLKVRNLSEYQFEPQKLVAKVTDIYLNFSQHDEFYAAVCNDGMSYNEQLFPQAVEVLDRIGHPRERIDAFLKLTEHIKNVAAQQKENDAAYDDAPDEYLDPITSTLMIDPVMLPSSRQIIDRATIARHLLSDQTDPFNRNPLRMQDVIPQTELKQTIEQWKTSRRQQQS
;
A
#
# COMPACT_ATOMS: atom_id res chain seq x y z
N MET A 1 -6.82 -6.25 16.95
CA MET A 1 -8.30 -6.43 16.83
C MET A 1 -8.68 -7.89 16.67
N THR A 2 -8.13 -8.64 15.69
CA THR A 2 -8.46 -10.07 15.47
C THR A 2 -8.37 -10.94 16.72
N ARG A 3 -7.25 -10.88 17.47
CA ARG A 3 -7.09 -11.62 18.73
C ARG A 3 -8.15 -11.26 19.78
N LEU A 4 -8.62 -10.01 19.83
CA LEU A 4 -9.70 -9.61 20.74
C LEU A 4 -11.03 -10.24 20.32
N LYS A 5 -11.29 -10.28 19.01
CA LYS A 5 -12.47 -10.93 18.44
C LYS A 5 -12.49 -12.43 18.78
N GLU A 6 -11.39 -13.13 18.53
CA GLU A 6 -11.26 -14.58 18.83
C GLU A 6 -11.51 -14.87 20.31
N ASN A 7 -10.94 -14.06 21.20
CA ASN A 7 -11.19 -14.20 22.64
C ASN A 7 -12.64 -13.89 23.03
N GLN A 8 -13.27 -12.88 22.41
CA GLN A 8 -14.70 -12.59 22.62
C GLN A 8 -15.59 -13.74 22.17
N GLU A 9 -15.32 -14.32 21.01
CA GLU A 9 -16.08 -15.48 20.50
C GLU A 9 -15.87 -16.73 21.37
N ALA A 10 -14.66 -16.96 21.89
CA ALA A 10 -14.38 -18.03 22.85
C ALA A 10 -15.13 -17.85 24.18
N MET A 11 -15.21 -16.60 24.68
CA MET A 11 -16.03 -16.26 25.86
C MET A 11 -17.52 -16.56 25.60
N ASP A 12 -18.03 -16.21 24.42
CA ASP A 12 -19.44 -16.43 24.06
C ASP A 12 -19.81 -17.91 23.94
N ARG A 13 -18.88 -18.74 23.45
CA ARG A 13 -19.04 -20.21 23.41
C ARG A 13 -18.93 -20.86 24.79
N GLY A 14 -18.64 -20.09 25.84
CA GLY A 14 -18.51 -20.58 27.20
C GLY A 14 -17.20 -21.31 27.48
N GLU A 15 -16.23 -21.28 26.56
CA GLU A 15 -14.97 -22.01 26.69
C GLU A 15 -14.19 -21.59 27.94
N TRP A 16 -14.27 -20.31 28.30
CA TRP A 16 -13.61 -19.76 29.48
C TRP A 16 -14.21 -20.26 30.79
N ASN A 17 -15.49 -20.64 30.79
CA ASN A 17 -16.16 -21.15 31.99
C ASN A 17 -15.78 -22.61 32.28
N SER A 18 -15.34 -23.35 31.26
CA SER A 18 -14.83 -24.73 31.40
C SER A 18 -13.35 -24.82 31.80
N MET A 19 -12.64 -23.70 31.86
CA MET A 19 -11.21 -23.68 32.17
C MET A 19 -10.92 -23.63 33.68
N PRO A 20 -9.76 -24.17 34.13
CA PRO A 20 -9.30 -24.00 35.50
C PRO A 20 -9.17 -22.51 35.88
N PRO A 21 -9.44 -22.13 37.15
CA PRO A 21 -9.45 -20.74 37.57
C PRO A 21 -8.16 -19.96 37.24
N GLN A 22 -7.00 -20.59 37.41
CA GLN A 22 -5.70 -19.98 37.12
C GLN A 22 -5.56 -19.62 35.63
N GLN A 23 -5.87 -20.58 34.74
CA GLN A 23 -5.77 -20.39 33.30
C GLN A 23 -6.76 -19.32 32.80
N ARG A 24 -7.98 -19.31 33.36
CA ARG A 24 -8.97 -18.28 33.08
C ARG A 24 -8.47 -16.88 33.48
N GLN A 25 -7.88 -16.75 34.66
CA GLN A 25 -7.36 -15.46 35.14
C GLN A 25 -6.21 -14.94 34.27
N ASP A 26 -5.32 -15.82 33.81
CA ASP A 26 -4.24 -15.46 32.89
C ASP A 26 -4.76 -14.99 31.51
N LEU A 27 -5.80 -15.65 30.99
CA LEU A 27 -6.47 -15.24 29.75
C LEU A 27 -7.21 -13.91 29.91
N GLU A 28 -7.90 -13.68 31.03
CA GLU A 28 -8.55 -12.40 31.35
C GLU A 28 -7.52 -11.26 31.41
N ASN A 29 -6.38 -11.48 32.05
CA ASN A 29 -5.28 -10.51 32.11
C ASN A 29 -4.71 -10.22 30.71
N THR A 30 -4.45 -11.27 29.91
CA THR A 30 -3.97 -11.15 28.54
C THR A 30 -4.96 -10.39 27.66
N PHE A 31 -6.25 -10.66 27.81
CA PHE A 31 -7.32 -9.99 27.08
C PHE A 31 -7.39 -8.50 27.41
N ARG A 32 -7.36 -8.14 28.70
CA ARG A 32 -7.32 -6.74 29.16
C ARG A 32 -6.09 -6.01 28.61
N HIS A 33 -4.91 -6.61 28.72
CA HIS A 33 -3.67 -6.05 28.18
C HIS A 33 -3.75 -5.83 26.66
N THR A 34 -4.23 -6.84 25.92
CA THR A 34 -4.42 -6.75 24.47
C THR A 34 -5.42 -5.64 24.11
N GLY A 35 -6.47 -5.46 24.92
CA GLY A 35 -7.48 -4.41 24.75
C GLY A 35 -6.88 -3.01 24.91
N GLN A 36 -6.07 -2.80 25.95
CA GLN A 36 -5.37 -1.53 26.17
C GLN A 36 -4.38 -1.21 25.04
N MET A 37 -3.60 -2.20 24.61
CA MET A 37 -2.69 -2.05 23.47
C MET A 37 -3.44 -1.70 22.19
N ALA A 38 -4.54 -2.39 21.88
CA ALA A 38 -5.36 -2.08 20.72
C ALA A 38 -5.88 -0.63 20.78
N ARG A 39 -6.38 -0.19 21.94
CA ARG A 39 -6.82 1.19 22.15
C ARG A 39 -5.73 2.21 21.85
N TYR A 40 -4.55 2.02 22.44
CA TYR A 40 -3.42 2.94 22.23
C TYR A 40 -3.01 3.00 20.75
N THR A 41 -2.85 1.85 20.11
CA THR A 41 -2.46 1.77 18.70
C THR A 41 -3.50 2.41 17.78
N ASN A 42 -4.80 2.27 18.07
CA ASN A 42 -5.87 2.91 17.29
C ASN A 42 -5.82 4.44 17.39
N ILE A 43 -5.64 4.98 18.60
CA ILE A 43 -5.50 6.42 18.81
C ILE A 43 -4.27 6.95 18.05
N MET A 44 -3.13 6.27 18.19
CA MET A 44 -1.90 6.67 17.51
C MET A 44 -2.05 6.60 16.00
N GLY A 45 -2.61 5.50 15.47
CA GLY A 45 -2.83 5.34 14.03
C GLY A 45 -3.70 6.45 13.44
N LEU A 46 -4.81 6.80 14.09
CA LEU A 46 -5.67 7.91 13.65
C LEU A 46 -4.93 9.26 13.68
N LYS A 47 -4.21 9.54 14.78
CA LYS A 47 -3.44 10.79 14.90
C LYS A 47 -2.32 10.89 13.85
N THR A 48 -1.63 9.80 13.57
CA THR A 48 -0.59 9.76 12.53
C THR A 48 -1.17 10.07 11.16
N LEU A 49 -2.33 9.50 10.81
CA LEU A 49 -2.99 9.82 9.54
C LEU A 49 -3.48 11.27 9.47
N ILE A 50 -3.96 11.85 10.58
CA ILE A 50 -4.33 13.27 10.64
C ILE A 50 -3.10 14.15 10.37
N ILE A 51 -1.97 13.86 11.02
CA ILE A 51 -0.73 14.64 10.81
C ILE A 51 -0.24 14.47 9.38
N LEU A 52 -0.28 13.25 8.84
CA LEU A 52 0.12 12.99 7.46
C LEU A 52 -0.76 13.74 6.46
N ASP A 53 -2.08 13.75 6.64
CA ASP A 53 -3.01 14.57 5.84
C ASP A 53 -2.62 16.07 5.90
N MET A 54 -2.40 16.62 7.10
CA MET A 54 -2.00 18.02 7.26
C MET A 54 -0.68 18.37 6.57
N ILE A 55 0.32 17.49 6.65
CA ILE A 55 1.63 17.69 6.00
C ILE A 55 1.47 17.61 4.48
N THR A 56 0.79 16.59 3.99
CA THR A 56 0.65 16.32 2.54
C THR A 56 -0.22 17.34 1.82
N GLN A 57 -1.06 18.11 2.53
CA GLN A 57 -1.75 19.26 1.97
C GLN A 57 -0.81 20.39 1.50
N ASN A 58 0.38 20.52 2.12
CA ASN A 58 1.30 21.64 1.85
C ASN A 58 2.63 21.18 1.24
N ILE A 59 3.07 19.97 1.56
CA ILE A 59 4.38 19.43 1.18
C ILE A 59 4.15 18.13 0.41
N GLN A 60 3.94 18.22 -0.90
CA GLN A 60 3.66 17.07 -1.76
C GLN A 60 4.91 16.52 -2.45
N SER A 61 5.82 17.39 -2.87
CA SER A 61 6.97 17.03 -3.73
C SER A 61 7.88 15.97 -3.12
N ILE A 62 8.09 15.99 -1.80
CA ILE A 62 8.91 14.98 -1.10
C ILE A 62 8.25 13.60 -1.19
N PHE A 63 6.93 13.52 -1.08
CA PHE A 63 6.21 12.25 -1.16
C PHE A 63 6.06 11.75 -2.59
N CYS A 64 6.27 12.59 -3.60
CA CYS A 64 6.27 12.20 -5.02
C CYS A 64 7.62 11.61 -5.47
N GLN A 65 8.65 11.57 -4.60
CA GLN A 65 9.90 10.87 -4.90
C GLN A 65 9.61 9.35 -5.05
N PRO A 66 10.14 8.65 -6.07
CA PRO A 66 9.69 7.31 -6.46
C PRO A 66 9.55 6.33 -5.29
N ALA A 67 10.58 6.23 -4.46
CA ALA A 67 10.62 5.26 -3.37
C ALA A 67 9.68 5.61 -2.19
N ILE A 68 9.41 6.91 -1.97
CA ILE A 68 8.48 7.38 -0.93
C ILE A 68 7.05 7.28 -1.45
N CYS A 69 6.82 7.68 -2.70
CA CYS A 69 5.53 7.66 -3.38
C CYS A 69 4.94 6.25 -3.39
N GLU A 70 5.78 5.27 -3.74
CA GLU A 70 5.38 3.88 -3.73
C GLU A 70 5.02 3.37 -2.33
N ARG A 71 5.85 3.65 -1.31
CA ARG A 71 5.52 3.26 0.07
C ARG A 71 4.24 3.91 0.57
N LEU A 72 4.01 5.16 0.21
CA LEU A 72 2.80 5.88 0.56
C LEU A 72 1.58 5.23 -0.12
N ALA A 73 1.66 4.97 -1.42
CA ALA A 73 0.60 4.30 -2.18
C ALA A 73 0.28 2.90 -1.60
N LEU A 74 1.30 2.08 -1.35
CA LEU A 74 1.16 0.78 -0.70
C LEU A 74 0.46 0.88 0.66
N MET A 75 0.88 1.84 1.50
CA MET A 75 0.27 2.06 2.81
C MET A 75 -1.21 2.46 2.68
N LEU A 76 -1.54 3.39 1.78
CA LEU A 76 -2.91 3.86 1.58
C LEU A 76 -3.80 2.75 1.01
N ASN A 77 -3.34 1.98 0.04
CA ASN A 77 -4.06 0.83 -0.52
C ASN A 77 -4.29 -0.22 0.56
N TYR A 78 -3.27 -0.53 1.37
CA TYR A 78 -3.37 -1.46 2.48
C TYR A 78 -4.46 -1.05 3.48
N PHE A 79 -4.47 0.22 3.89
CA PHE A 79 -5.52 0.73 4.79
C PHE A 79 -6.89 0.61 4.16
N LEU A 80 -7.05 0.99 2.88
CA LEU A 80 -8.34 0.92 2.19
C LEU A 80 -8.85 -0.54 2.12
N GLN A 81 -7.98 -1.49 1.74
CA GLN A 81 -8.31 -2.92 1.71
C GLN A 81 -8.80 -3.45 3.07
N HIS A 82 -8.18 -3.02 4.17
CA HIS A 82 -8.53 -3.49 5.51
C HIS A 82 -9.75 -2.79 6.10
N LEU A 83 -9.98 -1.52 5.75
CA LEU A 83 -11.08 -0.72 6.30
C LEU A 83 -12.40 -0.96 5.56
N VAL A 84 -12.37 -1.04 4.23
CA VAL A 84 -13.58 -1.17 3.42
C VAL A 84 -13.73 -2.52 2.74
N GLY A 85 -12.62 -3.22 2.48
CA GLY A 85 -12.63 -4.52 1.80
C GLY A 85 -13.08 -5.71 2.66
N PRO A 86 -12.97 -6.95 2.13
CA PRO A 86 -13.47 -8.16 2.79
C PRO A 86 -12.91 -8.40 4.20
N LYS A 87 -11.64 -7.98 4.42
CA LYS A 87 -10.94 -8.12 5.70
C LYS A 87 -11.51 -7.22 6.81
N ARG A 88 -12.37 -6.23 6.51
CA ARG A 88 -12.99 -5.37 7.53
C ARG A 88 -13.75 -6.14 8.62
N ARG A 89 -14.25 -7.34 8.28
CA ARG A 89 -14.93 -8.24 9.23
C ARG A 89 -14.02 -8.70 10.38
N ASN A 90 -12.70 -8.69 10.18
CA ASN A 90 -11.71 -9.04 11.19
C ASN A 90 -11.48 -7.92 12.21
N LEU A 91 -11.91 -6.69 11.87
CA LEU A 91 -11.82 -5.52 12.74
C LEU A 91 -13.08 -5.32 13.59
N LYS A 92 -14.15 -6.08 13.32
CA LYS A 92 -15.40 -6.03 14.07
C LYS A 92 -15.24 -6.78 15.40
N VAL A 93 -15.10 -6.02 16.47
CA VAL A 93 -15.16 -6.47 17.87
C VAL A 93 -16.37 -5.84 18.55
N ARG A 94 -16.82 -6.41 19.68
CA ARG A 94 -17.82 -5.75 20.53
C ARG A 94 -17.23 -4.46 21.11
N ASN A 95 -18.07 -3.45 21.33
CA ASN A 95 -17.69 -2.17 21.94
C ASN A 95 -16.48 -1.49 21.27
N LEU A 96 -16.54 -1.28 19.95
CA LEU A 96 -15.47 -0.60 19.18
C LEU A 96 -14.99 0.72 19.79
N SER A 97 -15.90 1.47 20.42
CA SER A 97 -15.62 2.73 21.12
C SER A 97 -14.69 2.58 22.32
N GLU A 98 -14.72 1.44 23.04
CA GLU A 98 -13.82 1.14 24.16
C GLU A 98 -12.36 1.13 23.69
N TYR A 99 -12.14 0.62 22.49
CA TYR A 99 -10.84 0.54 21.84
C TYR A 99 -10.53 1.77 20.97
N GLN A 100 -11.34 2.83 21.03
CA GLN A 100 -11.15 4.06 20.26
C GLN A 100 -10.91 3.79 18.76
N PHE A 101 -11.56 2.74 18.24
CA PHE A 101 -11.41 2.37 16.83
C PHE A 101 -12.50 3.06 16.01
N GLU A 102 -12.10 4.07 15.24
CA GLU A 102 -13.00 4.91 14.43
C GLU A 102 -12.75 4.66 12.93
N PRO A 103 -13.17 3.50 12.39
CA PRO A 103 -12.82 3.10 11.02
C PRO A 103 -13.32 4.08 9.97
N GLN A 104 -14.47 4.72 10.17
CA GLN A 104 -14.99 5.67 9.19
C GLN A 104 -14.13 6.95 9.11
N LYS A 105 -13.60 7.42 10.24
CA LYS A 105 -12.66 8.55 10.27
C LYS A 105 -11.34 8.18 9.61
N LEU A 106 -10.86 6.95 9.81
CA LEU A 106 -9.67 6.44 9.13
C LEU A 106 -9.87 6.42 7.61
N VAL A 107 -11.02 5.94 7.12
CA VAL A 107 -11.35 5.98 5.69
C VAL A 107 -11.32 7.41 5.18
N ALA A 108 -11.99 8.35 5.85
CA ALA A 108 -11.99 9.77 5.46
C ALA A 108 -10.58 10.36 5.34
N LYS A 109 -9.71 10.09 6.32
CA LYS A 109 -8.32 10.59 6.30
C LYS A 109 -7.50 9.93 5.20
N VAL A 110 -7.65 8.63 4.98
CA VAL A 110 -6.98 7.92 3.88
C VAL A 110 -7.40 8.51 2.53
N THR A 111 -8.70 8.71 2.30
CA THR A 111 -9.21 9.30 1.05
C THR A 111 -8.79 10.76 0.87
N ASP A 112 -8.72 11.55 1.95
CA ASP A 112 -8.19 12.91 1.90
C ASP A 112 -6.71 12.92 1.47
N ILE A 113 -5.90 11.97 1.98
CA ILE A 113 -4.50 11.86 1.57
C ILE A 113 -4.39 11.48 0.09
N TYR A 114 -5.21 10.56 -0.43
CA TYR A 114 -5.26 10.28 -1.89
C TYR A 114 -5.51 11.57 -2.70
N LEU A 115 -6.47 12.39 -2.26
CA LEU A 115 -6.83 13.64 -2.93
C LEU A 115 -5.68 14.66 -2.94
N ASN A 116 -4.87 14.69 -1.87
CA ASN A 116 -3.70 15.56 -1.80
C ASN A 116 -2.69 15.27 -2.93
N PHE A 117 -2.72 14.07 -3.54
CA PHE A 117 -1.83 13.69 -4.65
C PHE A 117 -2.52 13.62 -6.01
N SER A 118 -3.75 14.13 -6.13
CA SER A 118 -4.55 14.06 -7.37
C SER A 118 -3.98 14.81 -8.59
N GLN A 119 -2.93 15.60 -8.41
CA GLN A 119 -2.28 16.34 -9.50
C GLN A 119 -0.91 15.75 -9.90
N HIS A 120 -0.52 14.62 -9.31
CA HIS A 120 0.80 14.01 -9.52
C HIS A 120 0.64 12.64 -10.19
N ASP A 121 1.04 12.54 -11.46
CA ASP A 121 0.84 11.34 -12.27
C ASP A 121 1.62 10.13 -11.73
N GLU A 122 2.78 10.39 -11.11
CA GLU A 122 3.60 9.37 -10.48
C GLU A 122 2.88 8.64 -9.34
N PHE A 123 1.94 9.32 -8.66
CA PHE A 123 1.14 8.73 -7.60
C PHE A 123 0.12 7.73 -8.16
N TYR A 124 -0.49 8.01 -9.32
CA TYR A 124 -1.41 7.07 -9.95
C TYR A 124 -0.71 5.78 -10.34
N ALA A 125 0.46 5.88 -10.96
CA ALA A 125 1.28 4.71 -11.29
C ALA A 125 1.66 3.92 -10.03
N ALA A 126 2.09 4.60 -8.97
CA ALA A 126 2.43 3.97 -7.69
C ALA A 126 1.23 3.23 -7.04
N VAL A 127 0.03 3.80 -7.13
CA VAL A 127 -1.21 3.15 -6.63
C VAL A 127 -1.55 1.90 -7.43
N CYS A 128 -1.39 1.93 -8.75
CA CYS A 128 -1.72 0.80 -9.64
C CYS A 128 -0.69 -0.34 -9.57
N ASN A 129 0.58 -0.01 -9.31
CA ASN A 129 1.69 -0.98 -9.20
C ASN A 129 1.59 -1.92 -7.98
N ASP A 130 0.70 -1.64 -7.03
CA ASP A 130 0.51 -2.47 -5.85
C ASP A 130 -0.31 -3.74 -6.16
N GLY A 131 0.37 -4.80 -6.61
CA GLY A 131 -0.27 -6.09 -6.88
C GLY A 131 -0.89 -6.80 -5.64
N MET A 132 -0.67 -6.30 -4.41
CA MET A 132 -1.14 -6.95 -3.18
C MET A 132 -2.42 -6.34 -2.61
N SER A 133 -2.50 -5.01 -2.55
CA SER A 133 -3.60 -4.32 -1.88
C SER A 133 -4.50 -3.51 -2.81
N TYR A 134 -4.00 -3.08 -3.97
CA TYR A 134 -4.82 -2.37 -4.95
C TYR A 134 -5.98 -3.24 -5.44
N ASN A 135 -7.18 -2.67 -5.44
CA ASN A 135 -8.36 -3.27 -6.05
C ASN A 135 -9.40 -2.18 -6.31
N GLU A 136 -9.77 -2.04 -7.58
CA GLU A 136 -10.73 -1.03 -8.07
C GLU A 136 -12.08 -1.05 -7.34
N GLN A 137 -12.50 -2.20 -6.81
CA GLN A 137 -13.76 -2.35 -6.09
C GLN A 137 -13.73 -1.75 -4.68
N LEU A 138 -12.55 -1.38 -4.16
CA LEU A 138 -12.43 -0.75 -2.85
C LEU A 138 -12.90 0.71 -2.87
N PHE A 139 -12.70 1.42 -3.98
CA PHE A 139 -13.03 2.84 -4.06
C PHE A 139 -14.53 3.14 -3.93
N PRO A 140 -15.45 2.43 -4.62
CA PRO A 140 -16.89 2.61 -4.40
C PRO A 140 -17.31 2.34 -2.95
N GLN A 141 -16.72 1.33 -2.30
CA GLN A 141 -17.00 1.01 -0.91
C GLN A 141 -16.51 2.11 0.05
N ALA A 142 -15.42 2.78 -0.29
CA ALA A 142 -14.95 3.96 0.44
C ALA A 142 -15.95 5.11 0.30
N VAL A 143 -16.44 5.38 -0.91
CA VAL A 143 -17.46 6.41 -1.17
C VAL A 143 -18.72 6.17 -0.35
N GLU A 144 -19.23 4.94 -0.28
CA GLU A 144 -20.38 4.60 0.58
C GLU A 144 -20.15 4.94 2.06
N VAL A 145 -18.91 4.74 2.55
CA VAL A 145 -18.55 5.09 3.93
C VAL A 145 -18.51 6.61 4.11
N LEU A 146 -17.94 7.34 3.15
CA LEU A 146 -17.87 8.81 3.17
C LEU A 146 -19.26 9.45 3.14
N ASP A 147 -20.15 8.98 2.28
CA ASP A 147 -21.55 9.43 2.21
C ASP A 147 -22.26 9.19 3.54
N ARG A 148 -22.09 8.00 4.14
CA ARG A 148 -22.76 7.64 5.40
C ARG A 148 -22.35 8.53 6.59
N ILE A 149 -21.10 8.99 6.62
CA ILE A 149 -20.62 9.87 7.70
C ILE A 149 -20.81 11.36 7.39
N GLY A 150 -21.35 11.71 6.22
CA GLY A 150 -21.54 13.09 5.81
C GLY A 150 -20.24 13.82 5.50
N HIS A 151 -19.25 13.14 4.89
CA HIS A 151 -18.04 13.82 4.40
C HIS A 151 -18.41 14.87 3.34
N PRO A 152 -17.70 16.01 3.22
CA PRO A 152 -18.08 17.09 2.31
C PRO A 152 -18.29 16.61 0.88
N ARG A 153 -19.42 17.01 0.26
CA ARG A 153 -19.81 16.51 -1.07
C ARG A 153 -18.75 16.80 -2.14
N GLU A 154 -18.16 17.99 -2.11
CA GLU A 154 -17.06 18.38 -2.99
C GLU A 154 -15.88 17.40 -2.93
N ARG A 155 -15.52 16.93 -1.73
CA ARG A 155 -14.43 15.97 -1.53
C ARG A 155 -14.80 14.59 -2.07
N ILE A 156 -16.04 14.16 -1.88
CA ILE A 156 -16.55 12.89 -2.43
C ILE A 156 -16.52 12.91 -3.96
N ASP A 157 -17.01 13.99 -4.57
CA ASP A 157 -17.03 14.15 -6.03
C ASP A 157 -15.60 14.24 -6.60
N ALA A 158 -14.67 14.91 -5.90
CA ALA A 158 -13.26 14.91 -6.26
C ALA A 158 -12.64 13.51 -6.17
N PHE A 159 -13.00 12.73 -5.14
CA PHE A 159 -12.49 11.37 -4.98
C PHE A 159 -13.03 10.44 -6.06
N LEU A 160 -14.29 10.58 -6.46
CA LEU A 160 -14.84 9.84 -7.60
C LEU A 160 -14.03 10.11 -8.89
N LYS A 161 -13.75 11.37 -9.21
CA LYS A 161 -12.92 11.75 -10.37
C LYS A 161 -11.51 11.16 -10.30
N LEU A 162 -10.87 11.23 -9.13
CA LEU A 162 -9.58 10.61 -8.89
C LEU A 162 -9.63 9.10 -9.16
N THR A 163 -10.68 8.41 -8.71
CA THR A 163 -10.80 6.96 -8.89
C THR A 163 -11.06 6.55 -10.34
N GLU A 164 -11.74 7.38 -11.13
CA GLU A 164 -11.85 7.19 -12.58
C GLU A 164 -10.49 7.33 -13.26
N HIS A 165 -9.70 8.32 -12.85
CA HIS A 165 -8.36 8.51 -13.39
C HIS A 165 -7.43 7.33 -13.05
N ILE A 166 -7.43 6.86 -11.81
CA ILE A 166 -6.71 5.65 -11.37
C ILE A 166 -7.09 4.45 -12.23
N LYS A 167 -8.38 4.24 -12.49
CA LYS A 167 -8.85 3.12 -13.34
C LYS A 167 -8.33 3.21 -14.76
N ASN A 168 -8.32 4.41 -15.35
CA ASN A 168 -7.78 4.61 -16.70
C ASN A 168 -6.28 4.30 -16.76
N VAL A 169 -5.51 4.77 -15.77
CA VAL A 169 -4.07 4.47 -15.65
C VAL A 169 -3.84 2.97 -15.48
N ALA A 170 -4.60 2.30 -14.61
CA ALA A 170 -4.49 0.85 -14.41
C ALA A 170 -4.83 0.06 -15.68
N ALA A 171 -5.87 0.46 -16.42
CA ALA A 171 -6.24 -0.18 -17.68
C ALA A 171 -5.14 -0.01 -18.75
N GLN A 172 -4.61 1.21 -18.88
CA GLN A 172 -3.53 1.51 -19.81
C GLN A 172 -2.25 0.75 -19.44
N GLN A 173 -1.95 0.62 -18.15
CA GLN A 173 -0.81 -0.15 -17.69
C GLN A 173 -0.97 -1.64 -18.00
N LYS A 174 -2.14 -2.21 -17.73
CA LYS A 174 -2.42 -3.61 -18.05
C LYS A 174 -2.33 -3.89 -19.55
N GLU A 175 -2.78 -2.96 -20.40
CA GLU A 175 -2.64 -3.06 -21.85
C GLU A 175 -1.17 -3.01 -22.28
N ASN A 176 -0.39 -2.10 -21.70
CA ASN A 176 1.06 -2.04 -21.94
C ASN A 176 1.76 -3.32 -21.49
N ASP A 177 1.47 -3.83 -20.30
CA ASP A 177 2.09 -5.06 -19.78
C ASP A 177 1.78 -6.25 -20.70
N ALA A 178 0.52 -6.42 -21.11
CA ALA A 178 0.12 -7.45 -22.06
C ALA A 178 0.79 -7.29 -23.45
N ALA A 179 1.04 -6.06 -23.88
CA ALA A 179 1.75 -5.80 -25.14
C ALA A 179 3.23 -6.20 -25.08
N TYR A 180 3.78 -6.40 -23.88
CA TYR A 180 5.19 -6.71 -23.63
C TYR A 180 5.40 -8.07 -22.96
N ASP A 181 4.39 -8.94 -22.90
CA ASP A 181 4.49 -10.29 -22.31
C ASP A 181 5.58 -11.17 -22.94
N ASP A 182 6.00 -10.87 -24.18
CA ASP A 182 7.07 -11.56 -24.90
C ASP A 182 8.40 -10.78 -24.91
N ALA A 183 8.60 -9.92 -23.91
CA ALA A 183 9.87 -9.26 -23.67
C ALA A 183 11.00 -10.28 -23.44
N PRO A 184 12.19 -10.07 -24.01
CA PRO A 184 13.37 -10.84 -23.67
C PRO A 184 13.67 -10.78 -22.16
N ASP A 185 14.08 -11.90 -21.56
CA ASP A 185 14.40 -12.01 -20.13
C ASP A 185 15.42 -10.96 -19.67
N GLU A 186 16.35 -10.56 -20.55
CA GLU A 186 17.37 -9.54 -20.28
C GLU A 186 16.79 -8.15 -20.01
N TYR A 187 15.55 -7.90 -20.40
CA TYR A 187 14.86 -6.62 -20.19
C TYR A 187 13.98 -6.63 -18.94
N LEU A 188 13.80 -7.80 -18.33
CA LEU A 188 12.96 -7.99 -17.16
C LEU A 188 13.78 -7.81 -15.88
N ASP A 189 13.18 -7.14 -14.90
CA ASP A 189 13.73 -7.06 -13.55
C ASP A 189 13.68 -8.46 -12.91
N PRO A 190 14.81 -8.99 -12.39
CA PRO A 190 14.88 -10.36 -11.87
C PRO A 190 14.09 -10.59 -10.57
N ILE A 191 13.63 -9.53 -9.88
CA ILE A 191 12.81 -9.61 -8.67
C ILE A 191 11.34 -9.47 -9.02
N THR A 192 10.98 -8.48 -9.84
CA THR A 192 9.56 -8.20 -10.16
C THR A 192 9.08 -8.92 -11.40
N SER A 193 9.96 -9.47 -12.24
CA SER A 193 9.66 -10.07 -13.54
C SER A 193 8.88 -9.13 -14.47
N THR A 194 9.10 -7.82 -14.33
CA THR A 194 8.49 -6.77 -15.15
C THR A 194 9.56 -6.06 -15.95
N LEU A 195 9.18 -5.44 -17.07
CA LEU A 195 10.11 -4.66 -17.91
C LEU A 195 10.80 -3.55 -17.09
N MET A 196 12.12 -3.47 -17.16
CA MET A 196 12.89 -2.42 -16.48
C MET A 196 12.68 -1.07 -17.18
N ILE A 197 12.47 -0.01 -16.40
CA ILE A 197 12.31 1.37 -16.89
C ILE A 197 13.63 2.12 -16.76
N ASP A 198 14.34 1.94 -15.65
CA ASP A 198 15.63 2.55 -15.40
C ASP A 198 16.62 1.51 -14.86
N PRO A 199 17.18 0.65 -15.74
CA PRO A 199 18.05 -0.44 -15.34
C PRO A 199 19.34 0.10 -14.69
N VAL A 200 19.71 -0.48 -13.56
CA VAL A 200 20.93 -0.19 -12.81
C VAL A 200 21.65 -1.48 -12.43
N MET A 201 22.97 -1.48 -12.51
CA MET A 201 23.80 -2.61 -12.11
C MET A 201 24.25 -2.46 -10.66
N LEU A 202 24.09 -3.54 -9.90
CA LEU A 202 24.59 -3.65 -8.54
C LEU A 202 26.09 -4.01 -8.56
N PRO A 203 26.96 -3.26 -7.87
CA PRO A 203 28.42 -3.44 -7.99
C PRO A 203 28.92 -4.80 -7.49
N SER A 204 28.28 -5.35 -6.44
CA SER A 204 28.69 -6.62 -5.82
C SER A 204 28.19 -7.85 -6.57
N SER A 205 26.89 -7.96 -6.82
CA SER A 205 26.30 -9.12 -7.52
C SER A 205 26.43 -9.05 -9.04
N ARG A 206 26.70 -7.86 -9.59
CA ARG A 206 26.65 -7.55 -11.03
C ARG A 206 25.28 -7.81 -11.67
N GLN A 207 24.24 -8.01 -10.84
CA GLN A 207 22.88 -8.12 -11.32
C GLN A 207 22.37 -6.75 -11.76
N ILE A 208 21.59 -6.74 -12.84
CA ILE A 208 20.91 -5.55 -13.33
C ILE A 208 19.46 -5.63 -12.86
N ILE A 209 19.01 -4.60 -12.16
CA ILE A 209 17.64 -4.48 -11.65
C ILE A 209 17.11 -3.08 -11.91
N ASP A 210 15.80 -2.86 -11.79
CA ASP A 210 15.23 -1.53 -11.94
C ASP A 210 15.60 -0.63 -10.75
N ARG A 211 15.86 0.65 -11.02
CA ARG A 211 16.21 1.64 -10.00
C ARG A 211 15.15 1.72 -8.90
N ALA A 212 13.86 1.65 -9.23
CA ALA A 212 12.79 1.69 -8.24
C ALA A 212 12.82 0.46 -7.33
N THR A 213 13.09 -0.72 -7.92
CA THR A 213 13.22 -1.98 -7.19
C THR A 213 14.33 -1.93 -6.14
N ILE A 214 15.53 -1.47 -6.51
CA ILE A 214 16.63 -1.36 -5.53
C ILE A 214 16.38 -0.27 -4.50
N ALA A 215 15.82 0.87 -4.90
CA ALA A 215 15.52 1.95 -3.97
C ALA A 215 14.55 1.49 -2.87
N ARG A 216 13.52 0.70 -3.25
CA ARG A 216 12.54 0.13 -2.32
C ARG A 216 13.18 -0.81 -1.31
N HIS A 217 14.08 -1.69 -1.77
CA HIS A 217 14.85 -2.60 -0.92
C HIS A 217 15.71 -1.83 0.08
N LEU A 218 16.48 -0.84 -0.39
CA LEU A 218 17.40 -0.04 0.43
C LEU A 218 16.72 0.82 1.50
N LEU A 219 15.43 1.14 1.32
CA LEU A 219 14.63 1.79 2.36
C LEU A 219 14.26 0.85 3.52
N SER A 220 14.45 -0.46 3.38
CA SER A 220 14.25 -1.48 4.43
C SER A 220 15.57 -2.06 4.91
N ASP A 221 16.46 -2.43 3.98
CA ASP A 221 17.73 -3.09 4.26
C ASP A 221 18.84 -2.54 3.34
N GLN A 222 19.94 -2.04 3.93
CA GLN A 222 21.04 -1.40 3.18
C GLN A 222 22.02 -2.43 2.61
N THR A 223 21.49 -3.43 1.91
CA THR A 223 22.25 -4.54 1.33
C THR A 223 21.87 -4.79 -0.13
N ASP A 224 22.71 -5.52 -0.84
CA ASP A 224 22.40 -6.11 -2.14
C ASP A 224 21.45 -7.31 -1.94
N PRO A 225 20.27 -7.35 -2.59
CA PRO A 225 19.27 -8.39 -2.36
C PRO A 225 19.71 -9.80 -2.76
N PHE A 226 20.76 -9.95 -3.58
CA PHE A 226 21.21 -11.25 -4.10
C PHE A 226 22.34 -11.90 -3.28
N ASN A 227 23.19 -11.10 -2.65
CA ASN A 227 24.35 -11.59 -1.90
C ASN A 227 24.48 -11.01 -0.48
N ARG A 228 23.59 -10.09 -0.08
CA ARG A 228 23.54 -9.43 1.23
C ARG A 228 24.77 -8.57 1.58
N ASN A 229 25.60 -8.21 0.61
CA ASN A 229 26.70 -7.27 0.84
C ASN A 229 26.16 -5.84 1.06
N PRO A 230 26.82 -5.01 1.89
CA PRO A 230 26.39 -3.62 2.09
C PRO A 230 26.33 -2.83 0.78
N LEU A 231 25.24 -2.08 0.58
CA LEU A 231 25.01 -1.32 -0.64
C LEU A 231 24.32 0.01 -0.32
N ARG A 232 24.73 1.10 -0.98
CA ARG A 232 24.02 2.38 -0.94
C ARG A 232 23.53 2.75 -2.33
N MET A 233 22.48 3.57 -2.36
CA MET A 233 21.83 3.99 -3.60
C MET A 233 22.77 4.76 -4.54
N GLN A 234 23.75 5.47 -4.00
CA GLN A 234 24.76 6.20 -4.77
C GLN A 234 25.78 5.28 -5.46
N ASP A 235 25.91 4.02 -5.03
CA ASP A 235 26.92 3.08 -5.53
C ASP A 235 26.41 2.28 -6.75
N VAL A 236 25.12 2.42 -7.10
CA VAL A 236 24.51 1.70 -8.24
C VAL A 236 24.93 2.34 -9.56
N ILE A 237 25.23 1.52 -10.57
CA ILE A 237 25.79 1.97 -11.83
C ILE A 237 24.68 2.02 -12.89
N PRO A 238 24.31 3.19 -13.44
CA PRO A 238 23.28 3.29 -14.48
C PRO A 238 23.61 2.46 -15.73
N GLN A 239 22.65 1.71 -16.25
CA GLN A 239 22.79 0.94 -17.51
C GLN A 239 22.13 1.67 -18.67
N THR A 240 22.71 2.80 -19.07
CA THR A 240 22.14 3.70 -20.09
C THR A 240 21.94 3.02 -21.46
N GLU A 241 22.84 2.14 -21.86
CA GLU A 241 22.74 1.40 -23.13
C GLU A 241 21.56 0.43 -23.12
N LEU A 242 21.42 -0.36 -22.04
CA LEU A 242 20.28 -1.26 -21.86
C LEU A 242 18.95 -0.50 -21.81
N LYS A 243 18.93 0.66 -21.15
CA LYS A 243 17.74 1.52 -21.16
C LYS A 243 17.34 1.93 -22.58
N GLN A 244 18.32 2.28 -23.42
CA GLN A 244 18.05 2.65 -24.82
C GLN A 244 17.55 1.46 -25.65
N THR A 245 18.10 0.27 -25.47
CA THR A 245 17.64 -0.93 -26.20
C THR A 245 16.23 -1.33 -25.80
N ILE A 246 15.88 -1.25 -24.50
CA ILE A 246 14.52 -1.48 -24.02
C ILE A 246 13.54 -0.48 -24.64
N GLU A 247 13.86 0.82 -24.68
CA GLU A 247 12.99 1.83 -25.28
C GLU A 247 12.84 1.67 -26.80
N GLN A 248 13.90 1.29 -27.51
CA GLN A 248 13.84 0.96 -28.93
C GLN A 248 12.94 -0.26 -29.19
N TRP A 249 13.06 -1.29 -28.36
CA TRP A 249 12.21 -2.48 -28.43
C TRP A 249 10.74 -2.15 -28.14
N LYS A 250 10.44 -1.35 -27.12
CA LYS A 250 9.06 -0.88 -26.84
C LYS A 250 8.46 -0.12 -28.01
N THR A 251 9.27 0.72 -28.67
CA THR A 251 8.83 1.53 -29.81
C THR A 251 8.55 0.65 -31.04
N SER A 252 9.41 -0.33 -31.33
CA SER A 252 9.21 -1.24 -32.47
C SER A 252 7.96 -2.11 -32.28
N ARG A 253 7.67 -2.54 -31.05
CA ARG A 253 6.44 -3.27 -30.71
C ARG A 253 5.17 -2.45 -30.91
N ARG A 254 5.16 -1.20 -30.45
CA ARG A 254 4.02 -0.28 -30.64
C ARG A 254 3.72 -0.03 -32.12
N GLN A 255 4.76 0.06 -32.95
CA GLN A 255 4.60 0.23 -34.41
C GLN A 255 4.07 -1.03 -35.11
N GLN A 256 4.31 -2.22 -34.58
CA GLN A 256 3.78 -3.48 -35.13
C GLN A 256 2.32 -3.74 -34.73
N GLN A 257 1.85 -3.11 -33.65
CA GLN A 257 0.48 -3.22 -33.15
C GLN A 257 -0.46 -2.09 -33.64
N SER A 258 0.08 -1.02 -34.24
CA SER A 258 -0.66 0.09 -34.87
C SER A 258 -1.02 -0.22 -36.32
#